data_AF-A0A1G7YF73-F1
#
_entry.id   AF-A0A1G7YF73-F1
#
_cell.length_a   1.000
_cell.length_b   1.000
_cell.length_c   1.000
_cell.angle_alpha   90.00
_cell.angle_beta   90.00
_cell.angle_gamma   90.00
#
_symmetry.space_group_name_H-M   'P 1'
#
loop_
_entity.id
_entity.type
_entity.pdbx_description
1 polymer ?
#
loop_
_entity_poly.entity_id
_entity_poly.type
_entity_poly.pdbx_seq_one_letter_code
_entity_poly.pdbx_strand_id
1 'polypeptide(L)'
;MDILKTLRKSYFTMFLASLVLLISCSQYDDEIIDTNEKLSLSNYIEEHLQLTTELMILLESERNIDKESFLKSMSKKSKSISENSKPEEIIGTLVNANFQQSNVISELFLKIYYNNLNFINSNPDLKNLNKNEIENMITVEIDKKLIQFLSNKSSDSCKETWVKALSRCKRNAAISMGASLAVGAFTGGTGYLVGFFVSGVVAGICASDADADYSECMGW
;
A
#
# COMPACT_ATOMS: atom_id res chain seq x y z
N MET A 1 -15.42 -56.24 23.20
CA MET A 1 -15.59 -54.79 22.97
C MET A 1 -14.30 -54.29 22.36
N ASP A 2 -14.32 -54.06 21.04
CA ASP A 2 -13.14 -54.01 20.16
C ASP A 2 -12.67 -52.55 19.99
N ILE A 3 -12.06 -51.98 21.03
CA ILE A 3 -11.61 -50.56 21.08
C ILE A 3 -10.54 -50.27 20.00
N LEU A 4 -9.85 -51.31 19.51
CA LEU A 4 -8.79 -51.20 18.51
C LEU A 4 -9.29 -50.99 17.07
N LYS A 5 -10.57 -51.22 16.76
CA LYS A 5 -11.09 -51.00 15.39
C LYS A 5 -11.52 -49.55 15.14
N THR A 6 -11.84 -48.79 16.18
CA THR A 6 -12.32 -47.41 16.05
C THR A 6 -11.16 -46.41 15.89
N LEU A 7 -9.98 -46.72 16.44
CA LEU A 7 -8.81 -45.83 16.38
C LEU A 7 -8.08 -45.84 15.03
N ARG A 8 -8.26 -46.87 14.19
CA ARG A 8 -7.49 -47.00 12.94
C ARG A 8 -7.94 -46.04 11.83
N LYS A 9 -9.16 -45.48 11.88
CA LYS A 9 -9.69 -44.62 10.81
C LYS A 9 -9.42 -43.13 11.01
N SER A 10 -9.32 -42.64 12.25
CA SER A 10 -9.25 -41.20 12.51
C SER A 10 -7.84 -40.60 12.42
N TYR A 11 -6.79 -41.39 12.69
CA TYR A 11 -5.41 -40.89 12.63
C TYR A 11 -4.82 -40.91 11.22
N PHE A 12 -5.29 -41.82 10.35
CA PHE A 12 -4.79 -41.93 8.98
C PHE A 12 -5.27 -40.75 8.11
N THR A 13 -6.49 -40.26 8.34
CA THR A 13 -7.02 -39.06 7.66
C THR A 13 -6.34 -37.77 8.11
N MET A 14 -5.92 -37.69 9.38
CA MET A 14 -5.22 -36.52 9.92
C MET A 14 -3.78 -36.39 9.37
N PHE A 15 -3.10 -37.53 9.16
CA PHE A 15 -1.80 -37.57 8.49
C PHE A 15 -1.91 -37.28 6.98
N LEU A 16 -2.97 -37.76 6.31
CA LEU A 16 -3.18 -37.48 4.89
C LEU A 16 -3.51 -36.00 4.62
N ALA A 17 -4.30 -35.35 5.50
CA ALA A 17 -4.59 -33.92 5.40
C ALA A 17 -3.35 -33.04 5.60
N SER A 18 -2.41 -33.47 6.47
CA SER A 18 -1.13 -32.77 6.68
C SER A 18 -0.17 -32.96 5.50
N LEU A 19 -0.28 -34.06 4.74
CA LEU A 19 0.54 -34.32 3.56
C LEU A 19 0.07 -33.52 2.32
N VAL A 20 -1.23 -33.25 2.20
CA VAL A 20 -1.78 -32.42 1.10
C VAL A 20 -1.36 -30.94 1.25
N LEU A 21 -1.15 -30.46 2.48
CA LEU A 21 -0.64 -29.10 2.71
C LEU A 21 0.83 -28.90 2.32
N LEU A 22 1.59 -29.96 2.05
CA LEU A 22 2.99 -29.89 1.62
C LEU A 22 3.19 -30.15 0.12
N ILE A 23 2.14 -30.53 -0.63
CA ILE A 23 2.24 -30.88 -2.06
C ILE A 23 1.65 -29.78 -2.98
N SER A 24 0.92 -28.80 -2.45
CA SER A 24 0.34 -27.71 -3.26
C SER A 24 1.24 -26.48 -3.47
N CYS A 25 2.54 -26.57 -3.16
CA CYS A 25 3.53 -25.69 -3.80
C CYS A 25 3.90 -26.26 -5.20
N SER A 26 2.91 -26.46 -6.07
CA SER A 26 3.21 -26.45 -7.50
C SER A 26 3.49 -25.00 -7.84
N GLN A 27 4.75 -24.69 -8.12
CA GLN A 27 5.16 -23.45 -8.75
C GLN A 27 4.22 -23.25 -9.96
N TYR A 28 3.34 -22.26 -9.84
CA TYR A 28 2.69 -21.71 -11.01
C TYR A 28 3.81 -21.00 -11.76
N ASP A 29 4.24 -21.60 -12.87
CA ASP A 29 4.94 -20.90 -13.95
C ASP A 29 3.95 -19.91 -14.58
N ASP A 30 3.59 -18.86 -13.85
CA ASP A 30 3.34 -17.59 -14.52
C ASP A 30 4.73 -17.15 -15.00
N GLU A 31 4.87 -16.86 -16.30
CA GLU A 31 6.08 -16.24 -16.87
C GLU A 31 6.29 -14.88 -16.20
N ILE A 32 6.82 -14.90 -14.97
CA ILE A 32 7.52 -13.80 -14.36
C ILE A 32 8.71 -13.63 -15.28
N ILE A 33 8.72 -12.52 -16.02
CA ILE A 33 9.89 -12.07 -16.74
C ILE A 33 11.04 -12.03 -15.72
N ASP A 34 11.87 -13.07 -15.75
CA ASP A 34 13.06 -13.24 -14.91
C ASP A 34 14.10 -12.23 -15.38
N THR A 35 13.83 -10.97 -15.06
CA THR A 35 14.87 -9.97 -14.98
C THR A 35 15.55 -10.20 -13.65
N ASN A 36 16.52 -11.12 -13.64
CA ASN A 36 17.51 -11.33 -12.57
C ASN A 36 18.33 -10.04 -12.23
N GLU A 37 17.89 -8.88 -12.69
CA GLU A 37 18.49 -7.60 -12.44
C GLU A 37 17.83 -6.97 -11.20
N LYS A 38 18.59 -6.92 -10.12
CA LYS A 38 18.16 -6.34 -8.85
C LYS A 38 17.69 -4.90 -9.06
N LEU A 39 16.38 -4.65 -8.96
CA LEU A 39 15.84 -3.30 -9.04
C LEU A 39 16.42 -2.47 -7.89
N SER A 40 17.13 -1.40 -8.23
CA SER A 40 17.75 -0.55 -7.21
C SER A 40 16.67 0.18 -6.38
N LEU A 41 16.95 0.35 -5.08
CA LEU A 41 16.08 1.12 -4.18
C LEU A 41 15.80 2.53 -4.71
N SER A 42 16.82 3.19 -5.29
CA SER A 42 16.65 4.53 -5.85
C SER A 42 15.64 4.56 -7.01
N ASN A 43 15.71 3.61 -7.94
CA ASN A 43 14.79 3.56 -9.09
C ASN A 43 13.36 3.24 -8.64
N TYR A 44 13.21 2.27 -7.74
CA TYR A 44 11.92 1.95 -7.14
C TYR A 44 11.30 3.17 -6.45
N ILE A 45 12.06 3.89 -5.62
CA ILE A 45 11.56 5.06 -4.89
C ILE A 45 11.23 6.21 -5.84
N GLU A 46 11.95 6.38 -6.94
CA GLU A 46 11.65 7.40 -7.95
C GLU A 46 10.30 7.17 -8.61
N GLU A 47 10.07 5.97 -9.12
CA GLU A 47 8.79 5.57 -9.71
C GLU A 47 7.67 5.60 -8.67
N HIS A 48 7.93 5.13 -7.45
CA HIS A 48 6.96 5.13 -6.35
C HIS A 48 6.53 6.54 -5.97
N LEU A 49 7.46 7.50 -5.91
CA LEU A 49 7.16 8.90 -5.64
C LEU A 49 6.39 9.55 -6.78
N GLN A 50 6.75 9.26 -8.04
CA GLN A 50 6.01 9.77 -9.20
C GLN A 50 4.56 9.29 -9.17
N LEU A 51 4.34 7.98 -9.07
CA LEU A 51 3.00 7.38 -9.05
C LEU A 51 2.17 7.87 -7.85
N THR A 52 2.79 7.98 -6.66
CA THR A 52 2.12 8.52 -5.47
C THR A 52 1.75 9.99 -5.66
N THR A 53 2.59 10.77 -6.33
CA THR A 53 2.30 12.18 -6.62
C THR A 53 1.13 12.31 -7.60
N GLU A 54 1.12 11.52 -8.67
CA GLU A 54 0.00 11.46 -9.62
C GLU A 54 -1.30 11.07 -8.92
N LEU A 55 -1.25 10.05 -8.05
CA LEU A 55 -2.41 9.61 -7.27
C LEU A 55 -2.93 10.74 -6.38
N MET A 56 -2.03 11.45 -5.70
CA MET A 56 -2.41 12.56 -4.83
C MET A 56 -3.08 13.71 -5.58
N ILE A 57 -2.57 14.07 -6.77
CA ILE A 57 -3.19 15.12 -7.59
C ILE A 57 -4.64 14.73 -7.94
N LEU A 58 -4.88 13.47 -8.30
CA LEU A 58 -6.25 13.00 -8.58
C LEU A 58 -7.12 13.06 -7.33
N LEU A 59 -6.64 12.56 -6.19
CA LEU A 59 -7.39 12.56 -4.94
C LEU A 59 -7.69 13.97 -4.41
N GLU A 60 -6.80 14.93 -4.63
CA GLU A 60 -7.00 16.36 -4.31
C GLU A 60 -8.11 16.97 -5.16
N SER A 61 -8.23 16.55 -6.43
CA SER A 61 -9.27 17.05 -7.33
C SER A 61 -10.67 16.45 -7.11
N GLU A 62 -10.78 15.42 -6.27
CA GLU A 62 -12.05 14.76 -5.97
C GLU A 62 -12.97 15.65 -5.12
N ARG A 63 -14.26 15.69 -5.49
CA ARG A 63 -15.28 16.48 -4.78
C ARG A 63 -16.37 15.56 -4.24
N ASN A 64 -16.84 15.87 -3.02
CA ASN A 64 -17.94 15.16 -2.36
C ASN A 64 -17.67 13.66 -2.12
N ILE A 65 -16.43 13.31 -1.75
CA ILE A 65 -16.09 11.97 -1.30
C ILE A 65 -16.81 11.68 0.02
N ASP A 66 -17.49 10.54 0.11
CA ASP A 66 -18.01 10.03 1.38
C ASP A 66 -16.88 9.33 2.16
N LYS A 67 -16.09 10.15 2.88
CA LYS A 67 -14.92 9.70 3.66
C LYS A 67 -15.31 8.63 4.67
N GLU A 68 -16.46 8.76 5.33
CA GLU A 68 -16.91 7.83 6.36
C GLU A 68 -17.30 6.48 5.73
N SER A 69 -18.06 6.50 4.63
CA SER A 69 -18.41 5.28 3.89
C SER A 69 -17.18 4.56 3.36
N PHE A 70 -16.19 5.30 2.84
CA PHE A 70 -14.92 4.74 2.40
C PHE A 70 -14.20 4.02 3.55
N LEU A 71 -13.94 4.72 4.65
CA LEU A 71 -13.20 4.17 5.79
C LEU A 71 -13.92 2.98 6.43
N LYS A 72 -15.25 3.04 6.54
CA LYS A 72 -16.08 1.94 7.03
C LYS A 72 -16.03 0.73 6.10
N SER A 73 -16.09 0.94 4.79
CA SER A 73 -15.99 -0.12 3.80
C SER A 73 -14.61 -0.79 3.83
N MET A 74 -13.55 0.02 3.97
CA MET A 74 -12.18 -0.46 4.11
C MET A 74 -11.96 -1.23 5.41
N SER A 75 -12.48 -0.75 6.54
CA SER A 75 -12.45 -1.46 7.82
C SER A 75 -13.23 -2.78 7.79
N LYS A 76 -14.35 -2.83 7.08
CA LYS A 76 -15.09 -4.09 6.86
C LYS A 76 -14.26 -5.05 6.02
N LYS A 77 -13.68 -4.57 4.91
CA LYS A 77 -12.83 -5.38 4.04
C LYS A 77 -11.58 -5.89 4.76
N SER A 78 -10.96 -5.11 5.65
CA SER A 78 -9.80 -5.56 6.41
C SER A 78 -10.07 -6.80 7.27
N LYS A 79 -11.33 -7.03 7.64
CA LYS A 79 -11.77 -8.23 8.38
C LYS A 79 -12.10 -9.42 7.49
N SER A 80 -12.31 -9.20 6.19
CA SER A 80 -12.76 -10.22 5.23
C SER A 80 -11.76 -10.54 4.11
N ILE A 81 -10.70 -9.74 3.96
CA ILE A 81 -9.65 -9.96 2.96
C ILE A 81 -8.85 -11.19 3.36
N SER A 82 -8.74 -12.12 2.42
CA SER A 82 -7.96 -13.35 2.54
C SER A 82 -6.55 -13.15 1.98
N GLU A 83 -5.60 -14.02 2.33
CA GLU A 83 -4.20 -13.93 1.86
C GLU A 83 -4.08 -13.91 0.33
N ASN A 84 -5.11 -14.38 -0.38
CA ASN A 84 -5.20 -14.43 -1.84
C ASN A 84 -6.02 -13.30 -2.46
N SER A 85 -6.51 -12.35 -1.66
CA SER A 85 -7.34 -11.26 -2.16
C SER A 85 -6.52 -10.35 -3.06
N LYS A 86 -7.04 -10.11 -4.26
CA LYS A 86 -6.37 -9.25 -5.24
C LYS A 86 -6.68 -7.77 -4.99
N PRO A 87 -5.79 -6.83 -5.34
CA PRO A 87 -6.05 -5.39 -5.18
C PRO A 87 -7.32 -4.92 -5.90
N GLU A 88 -7.71 -5.58 -7.00
CA GLU A 88 -8.94 -5.33 -7.76
C GLU A 88 -10.20 -5.58 -6.93
N GLU A 89 -10.15 -6.47 -5.92
CA GLU A 89 -11.28 -6.70 -5.01
C GLU A 89 -11.53 -5.50 -4.09
N ILE A 90 -10.53 -4.65 -3.88
CA ILE A 90 -10.62 -3.48 -2.99
C ILE A 90 -11.07 -2.25 -3.76
N ILE A 91 -10.73 -2.14 -5.04
CA ILE A 91 -11.06 -1.02 -5.93
C ILE A 91 -12.57 -0.66 -5.95
N GLY A 92 -13.46 -1.65 -5.85
CA GLY A 92 -14.90 -1.41 -5.79
C GLY A 92 -15.37 -0.53 -4.61
N THR A 93 -14.54 -0.28 -3.59
CA THR A 93 -14.86 0.67 -2.51
C THR A 93 -14.83 2.12 -2.95
N LEU A 94 -14.02 2.47 -3.95
CA LEU A 94 -13.91 3.86 -4.42
C LEU A 94 -15.21 4.32 -5.08
N VAL A 95 -15.84 3.46 -5.89
CA VAL A 95 -17.14 3.75 -6.49
C VAL A 95 -18.22 3.98 -5.42
N ASN A 96 -18.27 3.11 -4.42
CA ASN A 96 -19.24 3.20 -3.32
C ASN A 96 -19.03 4.44 -2.43
N ALA A 97 -17.83 5.01 -2.44
CA ALA A 97 -17.47 6.22 -1.71
C ALA A 97 -17.59 7.50 -2.57
N ASN A 98 -18.21 7.39 -3.76
CA ASN A 98 -18.49 8.51 -4.65
C ASN A 98 -17.23 9.19 -5.23
N PHE A 99 -16.14 8.44 -5.43
CA PHE A 99 -14.98 8.93 -6.18
C PHE A 99 -15.32 9.06 -7.67
N GLN A 100 -15.24 10.28 -8.21
CA GLN A 100 -15.57 10.62 -9.59
C GLN A 100 -14.59 9.98 -10.58
N GLN A 101 -13.31 9.99 -10.25
CA GLN A 101 -12.23 9.42 -11.06
C GLN A 101 -11.81 8.04 -10.55
N SER A 102 -12.75 7.29 -9.95
CA SER A 102 -12.49 5.97 -9.35
C SER A 102 -11.71 5.02 -10.26
N ASN A 103 -11.98 4.97 -11.56
CA ASN A 103 -11.23 4.14 -12.52
C ASN A 103 -9.75 4.52 -12.59
N VAL A 104 -9.44 5.81 -12.79
CA VAL A 104 -8.04 6.28 -12.94
C VAL A 104 -7.28 6.17 -11.62
N ILE A 105 -7.94 6.48 -10.51
CA ILE A 105 -7.39 6.31 -9.16
C ILE A 105 -7.06 4.84 -8.91
N SER A 106 -7.92 3.92 -9.34
CA SER A 106 -7.71 2.48 -9.21
C SER A 106 -6.52 1.99 -10.02
N GLU A 107 -6.37 2.47 -11.26
CA GLU A 107 -5.21 2.16 -12.09
C GLU A 107 -3.89 2.62 -11.45
N LEU A 108 -3.88 3.81 -10.82
CA LEU A 108 -2.70 4.28 -10.11
C LEU A 108 -2.40 3.44 -8.86
N PHE A 109 -3.42 3.06 -8.09
CA PHE A 109 -3.23 2.12 -6.98
C PHE A 109 -2.63 0.79 -7.46
N LEU A 110 -3.10 0.24 -8.59
CA LEU A 110 -2.53 -0.97 -9.17
C LEU A 110 -1.09 -0.79 -9.62
N LYS A 111 -0.77 0.32 -10.30
CA LYS A 111 0.62 0.61 -10.71
C LYS A 111 1.56 0.71 -9.51
N ILE A 112 1.15 1.41 -8.46
CA ILE A 112 1.96 1.49 -7.23
C ILE A 112 2.09 0.11 -6.59
N TYR A 113 1.02 -0.68 -6.55
CA TYR A 113 1.05 -2.04 -6.05
C TYR A 113 2.05 -2.92 -6.81
N TYR A 114 2.01 -2.92 -8.14
CA TYR A 114 2.94 -3.70 -8.96
C TYR A 114 4.37 -3.18 -8.89
N ASN A 115 4.60 -1.87 -8.78
CA ASN A 115 5.94 -1.33 -8.54
C ASN A 115 6.53 -1.88 -7.22
N ASN A 116 5.72 -2.00 -6.16
CA ASN A 116 6.14 -2.60 -4.90
C ASN A 116 6.42 -4.10 -5.05
N LEU A 117 5.54 -4.86 -5.71
CA LEU A 117 5.77 -6.28 -5.96
C LEU A 117 7.04 -6.53 -6.78
N ASN A 118 7.27 -5.74 -7.83
CA ASN A 118 8.45 -5.85 -8.67
C ASN A 118 9.73 -5.58 -7.85
N PHE A 119 9.72 -4.54 -7.01
CA PHE A 119 10.84 -4.27 -6.11
C PHE A 119 11.12 -5.41 -5.14
N ILE A 120 10.08 -5.97 -4.52
CA ILE A 120 10.18 -7.09 -3.57
C ILE A 120 10.72 -8.35 -4.25
N ASN A 121 10.17 -8.71 -5.40
CA ASN A 121 10.56 -9.91 -6.15
C ASN A 121 12.00 -9.80 -6.69
N SER A 122 12.41 -8.59 -7.08
CA SER A 122 13.78 -8.32 -7.55
C SER A 122 14.81 -8.23 -6.41
N ASN A 123 14.36 -8.18 -5.15
CA ASN A 123 15.21 -8.02 -3.97
C ASN A 123 14.85 -9.06 -2.89
N PRO A 124 15.08 -10.37 -3.16
CA PRO A 124 14.68 -11.45 -2.23
C PRO A 124 15.39 -11.36 -0.87
N ASP A 125 16.52 -10.67 -0.77
CA ASP A 125 17.23 -10.44 0.50
C ASP A 125 16.40 -9.63 1.51
N LEU A 126 15.42 -8.84 1.05
CA LEU A 126 14.54 -8.05 1.92
C LEU A 126 13.73 -8.92 2.88
N LYS A 127 13.49 -10.21 2.55
CA LYS A 127 12.82 -11.16 3.46
C LYS A 127 13.58 -11.39 4.76
N ASN A 128 14.87 -11.09 4.79
CA ASN A 128 15.72 -11.23 5.97
C ASN A 128 15.67 -10.00 6.87
N LEU A 129 15.05 -8.91 6.41
CA LEU A 129 14.86 -7.69 7.17
C LEU A 129 13.54 -7.74 7.92
N ASN A 130 13.52 -7.14 9.11
CA ASN A 130 12.29 -6.93 9.85
C ASN A 130 11.54 -5.69 9.34
N LYS A 131 10.30 -5.52 9.81
CA LYS A 131 9.43 -4.40 9.44
C LYS A 131 10.12 -3.03 9.56
N ASN A 132 10.79 -2.78 10.69
CA ASN A 132 11.39 -1.47 10.97
C ASN A 132 12.59 -1.20 10.06
N GLU A 133 13.34 -2.23 9.68
CA GLU A 133 14.48 -2.11 8.76
C GLU A 133 14.02 -1.74 7.35
N ILE A 134 12.96 -2.38 6.86
CA ILE A 134 12.35 -2.07 5.55
C ILE A 134 11.76 -0.65 5.57
N GLU A 135 10.99 -0.32 6.59
CA GLU A 135 10.39 1.02 6.75
C GLU A 135 11.45 2.11 6.83
N ASN A 136 12.53 1.88 7.58
CA ASN A 136 13.65 2.81 7.68
C ASN A 136 14.39 2.96 6.34
N MET A 137 14.63 1.86 5.61
CA MET A 137 15.27 1.90 4.29
C MET A 137 14.46 2.76 3.31
N ILE A 138 13.15 2.52 3.22
CA ILE A 138 12.23 3.28 2.36
C ILE A 138 12.17 4.74 2.80
N THR A 139 12.04 4.99 4.11
CA THR A 139 11.95 6.35 4.66
C THR A 139 13.19 7.18 4.37
N VAL A 140 14.38 6.61 4.59
CA VAL A 140 15.65 7.32 4.37
C VAL A 140 15.82 7.70 2.90
N GLU A 141 15.50 6.81 1.95
CA GLU A 141 15.65 7.11 0.53
C GLU A 141 14.58 8.10 0.04
N ILE A 142 13.33 7.99 0.54
CA ILE A 142 12.29 9.00 0.30
C ILE A 142 12.72 10.37 0.83
N ASP A 143 13.23 10.43 2.06
CA ASP A 143 13.70 11.68 2.67
C ASP A 143 14.84 12.28 1.87
N LYS A 144 15.80 11.47 1.43
CA LYS A 144 16.89 11.92 0.57
C LYS A 144 16.41 12.52 -0.74
N LYS A 145 15.40 11.92 -1.40
CA LYS A 145 14.80 12.47 -2.63
C LYS A 145 13.91 13.69 -2.37
N LEU A 146 13.28 13.80 -1.19
CA LEU A 146 12.38 14.91 -0.83
C LEU A 146 13.11 16.11 -0.20
N ILE A 147 14.24 15.92 0.48
CA ILE A 147 15.04 16.99 1.09
C ILE A 147 15.54 17.97 0.01
N GLN A 148 15.75 17.52 -1.23
CA GLN A 148 16.03 18.40 -2.37
C GLN A 148 14.90 19.41 -2.66
N PHE A 149 13.66 19.13 -2.27
CA PHE A 149 12.51 20.02 -2.45
C PHE A 149 12.25 20.95 -1.25
N LEU A 150 12.73 20.57 -0.05
CA LEU A 150 12.45 21.27 1.22
C LEU A 150 13.57 22.22 1.67
N SER A 151 14.74 22.20 1.04
CA SER A 151 15.83 23.11 1.36
C SER A 151 15.68 24.47 0.67
N ASN A 152 14.91 25.38 1.28
CA ASN A 152 15.18 26.82 1.39
C ASN A 152 13.86 27.60 1.57
N LYS A 153 13.61 28.05 2.81
CA LYS A 153 13.30 29.44 3.19
C LYS A 153 12.52 29.47 4.50
N SER A 154 12.84 30.48 5.31
CA SER A 154 12.30 30.75 6.63
C SER A 154 11.41 31.99 6.58
N SER A 155 10.22 31.91 5.98
CA SER A 155 9.20 32.94 6.18
C SER A 155 7.82 32.34 6.46
N ASP A 156 7.19 32.75 7.55
CA ASP A 156 5.89 32.22 8.00
C ASP A 156 4.70 32.74 7.16
N SER A 157 4.80 32.71 5.83
CA SER A 157 3.69 33.07 4.94
C SER A 157 2.68 31.92 4.80
N CYS A 158 1.40 32.24 4.57
CA CYS A 158 0.34 31.25 4.30
C CYS A 158 0.76 30.22 3.24
N LYS A 159 1.42 30.70 2.17
CA LYS A 159 1.89 29.87 1.07
C LYS A 159 3.00 28.90 1.47
N GLU A 160 3.94 29.32 2.32
CA GLU A 160 5.00 28.43 2.80
C GLU A 160 4.44 27.34 3.72
N THR A 161 3.50 27.69 4.60
CA THR A 161 2.78 26.73 5.46
C THR A 161 2.02 25.69 4.62
N TRP A 162 1.31 26.15 3.59
CA TRP A 162 0.60 25.29 2.65
C TRP A 162 1.53 24.31 1.91
N VAL A 163 2.62 24.80 1.31
CA VAL A 163 3.61 23.95 0.61
C VAL A 163 4.20 22.90 1.57
N LYS A 164 4.48 23.30 2.82
CA LYS A 164 5.02 22.40 3.84
C LYS A 164 4.00 21.33 4.25
N ALA A 165 2.73 21.68 4.39
CA ALA A 165 1.66 20.74 4.68
C ALA A 165 1.49 19.73 3.55
N LEU A 166 1.38 20.20 2.30
CA LEU A 166 1.28 19.32 1.12
C LEU A 166 2.48 18.37 0.99
N SER A 167 3.70 18.87 1.22
CA SER A 167 4.91 18.04 1.19
C SER A 167 4.88 16.94 2.25
N ARG A 168 4.39 17.25 3.46
CA ARG A 168 4.21 16.25 4.53
C ARG A 168 3.15 15.21 4.16
N CYS A 169 2.02 15.62 3.58
CA CYS A 169 1.00 14.68 3.10
C CYS A 169 1.60 13.73 2.06
N LYS A 170 2.30 14.24 1.04
CA LYS A 170 2.98 13.46 -0.01
C LYS A 170 4.01 12.49 0.55
N ARG A 171 4.90 12.98 1.41
CA ARG A 171 5.92 12.18 2.07
C ARG A 171 5.29 11.03 2.85
N ASN A 172 4.32 11.33 3.71
CA ASN A 172 3.70 10.33 4.57
C ASN A 172 2.88 9.32 3.76
N ALA A 173 2.26 9.73 2.66
CA ALA A 173 1.59 8.84 1.71
C ALA A 173 2.59 7.85 1.11
N ALA A 174 3.67 8.36 0.53
CA ALA A 174 4.68 7.54 -0.14
C ALA A 174 5.33 6.54 0.83
N ILE A 175 5.71 6.99 2.03
CA ILE A 175 6.25 6.12 3.08
C ILE A 175 5.23 5.06 3.48
N SER A 176 4.01 5.47 3.83
CA SER A 176 3.00 4.54 4.33
C SER A 176 2.58 3.52 3.26
N MET A 177 2.43 3.94 2.01
CA MET A 177 2.08 3.05 0.90
C MET A 177 3.22 2.09 0.56
N GLY A 178 4.46 2.57 0.50
CA GLY A 178 5.62 1.73 0.22
C GLY A 178 5.90 0.74 1.35
N ALA A 179 5.95 1.22 2.59
CA ALA A 179 6.21 0.38 3.77
C ALA A 179 5.09 -0.63 4.03
N SER A 180 3.81 -0.23 3.88
CA SER A 180 2.69 -1.16 4.09
C SER A 180 2.79 -2.35 3.14
N LEU A 181 2.99 -2.11 1.84
CA LEU A 181 3.09 -3.17 0.85
C LEU A 181 4.35 -4.02 1.01
N ALA A 182 5.51 -3.38 1.21
CA ALA A 182 6.77 -4.09 1.38
C ALA A 182 6.74 -5.03 2.57
N VAL A 183 6.27 -4.57 3.73
CA VAL A 183 6.16 -5.38 4.96
C VAL A 183 5.06 -6.45 4.80
N GLY A 184 3.98 -6.09 4.12
CA GLY A 184 2.84 -6.96 3.88
C GLY A 184 3.17 -8.20 3.07
N ALA A 185 3.91 -8.04 1.99
CA ALA A 185 4.32 -9.15 1.13
C ALA A 185 5.18 -10.19 1.88
N PHE A 186 6.02 -9.76 2.83
CA PHE A 186 6.87 -10.68 3.60
C PHE A 186 6.18 -11.31 4.81
N THR A 187 5.20 -10.62 5.39
CA THR A 187 4.48 -11.12 6.57
C THR A 187 3.25 -11.97 6.22
N GLY A 188 2.87 -12.00 4.94
CA GLY A 188 1.68 -12.72 4.46
C GLY A 188 0.35 -12.13 4.94
N GLY A 189 0.38 -11.05 5.73
CA GLY A 189 -0.79 -10.56 6.45
C GLY A 189 -1.59 -9.54 5.65
N THR A 190 -2.83 -9.86 5.29
CA THR A 190 -3.71 -9.08 4.41
C THR A 190 -4.02 -7.62 4.77
N GLY A 191 -3.69 -7.20 5.99
CA GLY A 191 -3.86 -5.83 6.46
C GLY A 191 -3.08 -4.80 5.64
N TYR A 192 -2.05 -5.22 4.90
CA TYR A 192 -1.25 -4.31 4.08
C TYR A 192 -2.00 -3.70 2.91
N LEU A 193 -2.87 -4.48 2.23
CA LEU A 193 -3.63 -3.96 1.09
C LEU A 193 -4.58 -2.86 1.56
N VAL A 194 -5.30 -3.10 2.65
CA VAL A 194 -6.19 -2.07 3.24
C VAL A 194 -5.38 -0.86 3.70
N GLY A 195 -4.29 -1.07 4.42
CA GLY A 195 -3.42 0.00 4.90
C GLY A 195 -2.89 0.85 3.74
N PHE A 196 -2.51 0.23 2.63
CA PHE A 196 -2.08 0.88 1.41
C PHE A 196 -3.15 1.80 0.80
N PHE A 197 -4.35 1.29 0.54
CA PHE A 197 -5.45 2.08 -0.04
C PHE A 197 -5.92 3.19 0.93
N VAL A 198 -6.02 2.89 2.23
CA VAL A 198 -6.40 3.89 3.24
C VAL A 198 -5.36 5.01 3.32
N SER A 199 -4.06 4.68 3.28
CA SER A 199 -2.99 5.68 3.32
C SER A 199 -3.06 6.64 2.14
N GLY A 200 -3.31 6.13 0.92
CA GLY A 200 -3.50 6.96 -0.26
C GLY A 200 -4.66 7.95 -0.10
N VAL A 201 -5.85 7.45 0.28
CA VAL A 201 -7.03 8.31 0.44
C VAL A 201 -6.88 9.32 1.59
N VAL A 202 -6.33 8.90 2.73
CA VAL A 202 -6.06 9.81 3.86
C VAL A 202 -5.07 10.91 3.47
N ALA A 203 -4.09 10.61 2.62
CA ALA A 203 -3.18 11.63 2.11
C ALA A 203 -3.85 12.62 1.15
N GLY A 204 -4.78 12.16 0.31
CA GLY A 204 -5.62 13.06 -0.50
C GLY A 204 -6.47 13.99 0.36
N ILE A 205 -7.05 13.45 1.44
CA ILE A 205 -7.78 14.26 2.43
C ILE A 205 -6.86 15.28 3.09
N CYS A 206 -5.66 14.86 3.52
CA CYS A 206 -4.64 15.75 4.09
C CYS A 206 -4.30 16.92 3.15
N ALA A 207 -4.21 16.67 1.83
CA ALA A 207 -3.97 17.71 0.86
C ALA A 207 -5.14 18.69 0.73
N SER A 208 -6.37 18.18 0.65
CA SER A 208 -7.58 18.99 0.61
C SER A 208 -7.75 19.85 1.87
N ASP A 209 -7.44 19.31 3.05
CA ASP A 209 -7.48 20.07 4.30
C ASP A 209 -6.41 21.18 4.30
N ALA A 210 -5.22 20.91 3.76
CA ALA A 210 -4.17 21.92 3.60
C ALA A 210 -4.59 23.07 2.65
N ASP A 211 -5.32 22.79 1.57
CA ASP A 211 -5.85 23.82 0.66
C ASP A 211 -6.92 24.69 1.34
N ALA A 212 -7.75 24.08 2.20
CA ALA A 212 -8.74 24.81 2.97
C ALA A 212 -8.08 25.77 3.97
N ASP A 213 -7.07 25.29 4.73
CA ASP A 213 -6.28 26.10 5.65
C ASP A 213 -5.59 27.27 4.93
N TYR A 214 -5.09 27.03 3.72
CA TYR A 214 -4.48 28.08 2.89
C TYR A 214 -5.50 29.14 2.47
N SER A 215 -6.69 28.71 2.03
CA SER A 215 -7.77 29.62 1.62
C SER A 215 -8.24 30.50 2.78
N GLU A 216 -8.41 29.91 3.98
CA GLU A 216 -8.74 30.64 5.20
C GLU A 216 -7.65 31.66 5.56
N CYS A 217 -6.38 31.26 5.49
CA CYS A 217 -5.24 32.14 5.75
C CYS A 217 -5.17 33.33 4.77
N MET A 218 -5.60 33.12 3.51
CA MET A 218 -5.69 34.16 2.48
C MET A 218 -6.98 35.01 2.58
N GLY A 219 -7.94 34.61 3.41
CA GLY A 219 -9.23 35.29 3.60
C GLY A 219 -10.23 35.08 2.47
N TRP A 220 -10.23 33.89 1.85
CA TRP A 220 -11.15 33.50 0.77
C TRP A 220 -12.35 32.69 1.26
#